data_AF-A0A382B494-F1
#
_entry.id   AF-A0A382B494-F1
#
_cell.length_a   1.000
_cell.length_b   1.000
_cell.length_c   1.000
_cell.angle_alpha   90.00
_cell.angle_beta   90.00
_cell.angle_gamma   90.00
#
_symmetry.space_group_name_H-M   'P 1'
#
loop_
_entity.id
_entity.type
_entity.pdbx_description
1 polymer ?
#
loop_
_entity_poly.entity_id
_entity_poly.type
_entity_poly.pdbx_seq_one_letter_code
_entity_poly.pdbx_strand_id
1 'polypeptide(L)'
;KIVWMPTSKGRDQRSNETSTDELKVTDATNHLLSETVDVIDIIAGQDMVLASGHLSPHETIKLFEEAKTRGVQRMIATHPYDVATYPEMELIASTGAYIEFTFLSCMPTKQTMSPRIMSEQILRLGVEKCLVTTDFGQWTNPPPAEGMRMAVAALLDSGMSVDNVATLVKHNPKKIIN
;
A
#
# COMPACT_ATOMS: atom_id res chain seq x y z
N LYS A 1 -0.73 14.75 -7.07
CA LYS A 1 -1.75 14.73 -6.00
C LYS A 1 -2.14 13.27 -5.74
N ILE A 2 -2.48 12.89 -4.51
CA ILE A 2 -2.82 11.50 -4.16
C ILE A 2 -4.25 11.49 -3.59
N VAL A 3 -5.09 10.56 -4.06
CA VAL A 3 -6.39 10.25 -3.47
C VAL A 3 -6.25 8.92 -2.74
N TRP A 4 -6.55 8.94 -1.45
CA TRP A 4 -6.53 7.75 -0.61
C TRP A 4 -7.97 7.25 -0.43
N MET A 5 -8.23 6.01 -0.82
CA MET A 5 -9.51 5.35 -0.53
C MET A 5 -9.65 5.13 0.99
N PRO A 6 -10.87 4.82 1.48
CA PRO A 6 -11.15 4.80 2.91
C PRO A 6 -10.10 4.04 3.75
N THR A 7 -9.68 4.69 4.82
CA THR A 7 -8.81 4.12 5.85
C THR A 7 -9.65 3.72 7.06
N SER A 8 -10.68 2.90 6.88
CA SER A 8 -11.45 2.41 8.02
C SER A 8 -10.62 1.36 8.78
N LYS A 9 -10.04 1.77 9.92
CA LYS A 9 -9.99 0.86 11.07
C LYS A 9 -11.31 1.02 11.83
N GLY A 10 -12.38 0.47 11.26
CA GLY A 10 -13.72 0.46 11.87
C GLY A 10 -13.99 -0.74 12.77
N ARG A 11 -12.99 -1.59 13.04
CA ARG A 11 -13.12 -2.66 14.05
C ARG A 11 -12.33 -2.24 15.28
N ASP A 12 -13.00 -1.58 16.22
CA ASP A 12 -12.62 -1.79 17.61
C ASP A 12 -12.87 -3.29 17.88
N GLN A 13 -11.79 -4.06 18.06
CA GLN A 13 -11.90 -5.48 18.40
C GLN A 13 -12.54 -5.71 19.78
N ARG A 14 -12.95 -4.64 20.49
CA ARG A 14 -13.69 -4.70 21.76
C ARG A 14 -15.19 -4.42 21.66
N SER A 15 -15.72 -3.92 20.54
CA SER A 15 -17.16 -3.65 20.41
C SER A 15 -17.84 -4.65 19.49
N ASN A 16 -18.78 -5.43 20.03
CA ASN A 16 -19.75 -6.24 19.27
C ASN A 16 -20.82 -5.37 18.56
N GLU A 17 -20.54 -4.10 18.28
CA GLU A 17 -21.46 -3.19 17.63
C GLU A 17 -21.15 -3.11 16.15
N THR A 18 -22.08 -3.60 15.33
CA THR A 18 -22.13 -3.36 13.89
C THR A 18 -22.38 -1.88 13.64
N SER A 19 -21.32 -1.08 13.59
CA SER A 19 -21.42 0.32 13.14
C SER A 19 -21.77 0.33 11.65
N THR A 20 -22.85 1.01 11.29
CA THR A 20 -23.40 1.10 9.93
C THR A 20 -22.67 2.10 9.03
N ASP A 21 -21.62 2.77 9.53
CA ASP A 21 -21.01 3.95 8.91
C ASP A 21 -19.65 3.67 8.24
N GLU A 22 -19.34 2.40 7.94
CA GLU A 22 -18.14 2.08 7.17
C GLU A 22 -18.34 2.49 5.70
N LEU A 23 -17.51 3.42 5.22
CA LEU A 23 -17.48 3.83 3.81
C LEU A 23 -17.07 2.63 2.96
N LYS A 24 -18.03 2.09 2.22
CA LYS A 24 -17.82 0.97 1.30
C LYS A 24 -17.40 1.47 -0.07
N VAL A 25 -16.58 0.67 -0.75
CA VAL A 25 -16.23 0.91 -2.16
C VAL A 25 -16.99 0.00 -3.12
N THR A 26 -17.55 -1.10 -2.60
CA THR A 26 -18.41 -2.04 -3.33
C THR A 26 -19.78 -2.18 -2.69
N ASP A 27 -20.77 -2.60 -3.49
CA ASP A 27 -22.07 -3.04 -3.03
C ASP A 27 -22.04 -4.43 -2.37
N ALA A 28 -23.21 -4.92 -1.92
CA ALA A 28 -23.34 -6.25 -1.30
C ALA A 28 -23.08 -7.42 -2.25
N THR A 29 -23.10 -7.17 -3.56
CA THR A 29 -22.76 -8.15 -4.61
C THR A 29 -21.34 -7.99 -5.12
N ASN A 30 -20.54 -7.14 -4.46
CA ASN A 30 -19.12 -6.95 -4.71
C ASN A 30 -18.83 -6.24 -6.05
N HIS A 31 -19.77 -5.43 -6.56
CA HIS A 31 -19.53 -4.49 -7.66
C HIS A 31 -19.13 -3.13 -7.11
N LEU A 32 -18.27 -2.40 -7.82
CA LEU A 32 -17.90 -1.03 -7.41
C LEU A 32 -19.15 -0.14 -7.41
N LEU A 33 -19.27 0.69 -6.38
CA LEU A 33 -20.31 1.72 -6.31
C LEU A 33 -20.10 2.77 -7.39
N SER A 34 -21.19 3.40 -7.85
CA SER A 34 -21.14 4.53 -8.78
C SER A 34 -20.21 5.64 -8.30
N GLU A 35 -20.25 5.93 -7.02
CA GLU A 35 -19.46 6.96 -6.36
C GLU A 35 -17.96 6.62 -6.36
N THR A 36 -17.62 5.33 -6.20
CA THR A 36 -16.24 4.85 -6.34
C THR A 36 -15.76 5.05 -7.78
N VAL A 37 -16.61 4.72 -8.74
CA VAL A 37 -16.33 4.88 -10.16
C VAL A 37 -16.12 6.37 -10.53
N ASP A 38 -16.97 7.26 -10.03
CA ASP A 38 -16.84 8.70 -10.23
C ASP A 38 -15.49 9.22 -9.67
N VAL A 39 -15.06 8.72 -8.50
CA VAL A 39 -13.74 9.05 -7.93
C VAL A 39 -12.61 8.55 -8.83
N ILE A 40 -12.71 7.34 -9.38
CA ILE A 40 -11.71 6.81 -10.34
C ILE A 40 -11.63 7.69 -11.58
N ASP A 41 -12.76 8.11 -12.15
CA ASP A 41 -12.80 8.98 -13.33
C ASP A 41 -12.17 10.35 -13.06
N ILE A 42 -12.40 10.93 -11.88
CA ILE A 42 -11.74 12.16 -11.46
C ILE A 42 -10.23 11.95 -11.35
N ILE A 43 -9.78 10.85 -10.73
CA ILE A 43 -8.35 10.53 -10.59
C ILE A 43 -7.70 10.40 -11.96
N ALA A 44 -8.32 9.67 -12.88
CA ALA A 44 -7.82 9.49 -14.24
C ALA A 44 -7.77 10.83 -15.00
N GLY A 45 -8.87 11.60 -14.99
CA GLY A 45 -8.97 12.88 -15.70
C GLY A 45 -8.07 13.99 -15.14
N GLN A 46 -7.59 13.85 -13.90
CA GLN A 46 -6.71 14.82 -13.23
C GLN A 46 -5.28 14.31 -13.05
N ASP A 47 -4.94 13.16 -13.64
CA ASP A 47 -3.63 12.50 -13.52
C ASP A 47 -3.18 12.44 -12.04
N MET A 48 -4.04 11.88 -11.19
CA MET A 48 -3.79 11.70 -9.76
C MET A 48 -3.31 10.28 -9.46
N VAL A 49 -2.69 10.10 -8.30
CA VAL A 49 -2.31 8.78 -7.79
C VAL A 49 -3.46 8.23 -6.97
N LEU A 50 -3.85 6.99 -7.22
CA LEU A 50 -4.82 6.25 -6.43
C LEU A 50 -4.10 5.39 -5.38
N ALA A 51 -4.41 5.58 -4.10
CA ALA A 51 -3.93 4.72 -3.01
C ALA A 51 -5.09 3.91 -2.42
N SER A 52 -4.90 2.61 -2.20
CA SER A 52 -5.99 1.69 -1.80
C SER A 52 -6.55 1.93 -0.41
N GLY A 53 -5.82 2.58 0.50
CA GLY A 53 -6.28 2.61 1.89
C GLY A 53 -6.29 1.23 2.52
N HIS A 54 -7.24 1.01 3.43
CA HIS A 54 -7.32 -0.24 4.20
C HIS A 54 -8.39 -1.20 3.66
N LEU A 55 -8.68 -1.13 2.35
CA LEU A 55 -9.60 -2.04 1.69
C LEU A 55 -9.14 -3.50 1.81
N SER A 56 -10.09 -4.44 1.72
CA SER A 56 -9.72 -5.87 1.63
C SER A 56 -8.90 -6.16 0.36
N PRO A 57 -8.11 -7.24 0.32
CA PRO A 57 -7.34 -7.60 -0.88
C PRO A 57 -8.22 -7.73 -2.12
N HIS A 58 -9.38 -8.36 -1.97
CA HIS A 58 -10.33 -8.56 -3.04
C HIS A 58 -10.92 -7.22 -3.57
N GLU A 59 -11.33 -6.31 -2.68
CA GLU A 59 -11.80 -4.97 -3.09
C GLU A 59 -10.69 -4.17 -3.77
N THR A 60 -9.45 -4.27 -3.27
CA THR A 60 -8.27 -3.61 -3.83
C THR A 60 -8.00 -4.06 -5.26
N ILE A 61 -8.08 -5.37 -5.54
CA ILE A 61 -7.90 -5.93 -6.88
C ILE A 61 -8.97 -5.36 -7.83
N LYS A 62 -10.25 -5.42 -7.45
CA LYS A 62 -11.34 -4.88 -8.28
C LYS A 62 -11.20 -3.38 -8.56
N LEU A 63 -10.86 -2.63 -7.52
CA LEU A 63 -10.62 -1.19 -7.62
C LEU A 63 -9.52 -0.89 -8.64
N PHE A 64 -8.38 -1.57 -8.57
CA PHE A 64 -7.25 -1.32 -9.46
C PHE A 64 -7.45 -1.85 -10.88
N GLU A 65 -8.18 -2.95 -11.06
CA GLU A 65 -8.58 -3.43 -12.39
C GLU A 65 -9.47 -2.40 -13.11
N GLU A 66 -10.47 -1.85 -12.42
CA GLU A 66 -11.33 -0.81 -12.97
C GLU A 66 -10.55 0.49 -13.21
N ALA A 67 -9.72 0.90 -12.25
CA ALA A 67 -8.89 2.11 -12.35
C ALA A 67 -7.93 2.05 -13.55
N LYS A 68 -7.28 0.90 -13.77
CA LYS A 68 -6.45 0.65 -14.94
C LYS A 68 -7.26 0.77 -16.23
N THR A 69 -8.45 0.16 -16.28
CA THR A 69 -9.34 0.21 -17.45
C THR A 69 -9.77 1.64 -17.78
N ARG A 70 -9.96 2.48 -16.76
CA ARG A 70 -10.31 3.89 -16.88
C ARG A 70 -9.12 4.83 -17.09
N GLY A 71 -7.91 4.29 -17.17
CA GLY A 71 -6.72 5.06 -17.52
C GLY A 71 -5.99 5.70 -16.34
N VAL A 72 -6.23 5.28 -15.10
CA VAL A 72 -5.39 5.67 -13.96
C VAL A 72 -3.98 5.12 -14.17
N GLN A 73 -3.00 6.03 -14.20
CA GLN A 73 -1.62 5.70 -14.54
C GLN A 73 -0.78 5.26 -13.33
N ARG A 74 -1.16 5.67 -12.12
CA ARG A 74 -0.33 5.53 -10.91
C ARG A 74 -1.18 5.07 -9.74
N MET A 75 -0.85 3.89 -9.22
CA MET A 75 -1.59 3.22 -8.16
C MET A 75 -0.65 2.71 -7.07
N ILE A 76 -1.05 2.80 -5.80
CA ILE A 76 -0.32 2.29 -4.64
C ILE A 76 -1.25 1.39 -3.84
N ALA A 77 -0.86 0.12 -3.68
CA ALA A 77 -1.45 -0.76 -2.69
C ALA A 77 -0.86 -0.40 -1.32
N THR A 78 -1.67 0.18 -0.46
CA THR A 78 -1.29 0.62 0.88
C THR A 78 -1.00 -0.59 1.77
N HIS A 79 0.28 -0.79 2.08
CA HIS A 79 0.86 -1.88 2.89
C HIS A 79 0.06 -3.20 2.96
N PRO A 80 -0.18 -3.89 1.82
CA PRO A 80 -1.08 -5.04 1.75
C PRO A 80 -0.56 -6.27 2.49
N TYR A 81 0.73 -6.34 2.84
CA TYR A 81 1.31 -7.48 3.57
C TYR A 81 0.57 -7.79 4.89
N ASP A 82 -0.01 -6.78 5.54
CA ASP A 82 -0.73 -6.95 6.80
C ASP A 82 -2.06 -7.72 6.64
N VAL A 83 -2.62 -7.80 5.43
CA VAL A 83 -3.98 -8.32 5.19
C VAL A 83 -4.09 -9.27 3.99
N ALA A 84 -3.13 -9.26 3.07
CA ALA A 84 -3.15 -10.03 1.83
C ALA A 84 -2.17 -11.21 1.88
N THR A 85 -2.57 -12.31 1.28
CA THR A 85 -1.68 -13.42 0.97
C THR A 85 -0.70 -13.04 -0.13
N TYR A 86 0.39 -13.80 -0.26
CA TYR A 86 1.37 -13.57 -1.32
C TYR A 86 0.76 -13.65 -2.74
N PRO A 87 -0.08 -14.66 -3.09
CA PRO A 87 -0.76 -14.67 -4.39
C PRO A 87 -1.66 -13.45 -4.64
N GLU A 88 -2.34 -12.94 -3.61
CA GLU A 88 -3.12 -11.71 -3.74
C GLU A 88 -2.24 -10.49 -3.99
N MET A 89 -1.08 -10.37 -3.32
CA MET A 89 -0.12 -9.31 -3.61
C MET A 89 0.43 -9.38 -5.04
N GLU A 90 0.64 -10.59 -5.59
CA GLU A 90 1.02 -10.76 -7.00
C GLU A 90 -0.08 -10.29 -7.96
N LEU A 91 -1.34 -10.62 -7.66
CA LEU A 91 -2.49 -10.14 -8.44
C LEU A 91 -2.60 -8.62 -8.38
N ILE A 92 -2.49 -8.03 -7.19
CA ILE A 92 -2.49 -6.57 -7.01
C ILE A 92 -1.35 -5.94 -7.82
N ALA A 93 -0.13 -6.46 -7.74
CA ALA A 93 1.00 -5.95 -8.50
C ALA A 93 0.79 -6.06 -10.03
N SER A 94 0.09 -7.10 -10.49
CA SER A 94 -0.21 -7.31 -11.92
C SER A 94 -1.16 -6.25 -12.52
N THR A 95 -1.93 -5.54 -11.66
CA THR A 95 -2.73 -4.39 -12.09
C THR A 95 -1.87 -3.18 -12.46
N GLY A 96 -0.57 -3.19 -12.13
CA GLY A 96 0.33 -2.06 -12.29
C GLY A 96 0.45 -1.19 -11.04
N ALA A 97 -0.23 -1.56 -9.95
CA ALA A 97 -0.06 -0.92 -8.66
C ALA A 97 1.30 -1.27 -8.03
N TYR A 98 1.89 -0.28 -7.36
CA TYR A 98 3.05 -0.50 -6.51
C TYR A 98 2.63 -1.11 -5.18
N ILE A 99 3.33 -2.14 -4.73
CA ILE A 99 3.16 -2.76 -3.42
C ILE A 99 3.98 -1.98 -2.39
N GLU A 100 3.30 -1.34 -1.44
CA GLU A 100 3.98 -0.65 -0.35
C GLU A 100 4.41 -1.64 0.74
N PHE A 101 5.65 -1.52 1.21
CA PHE A 101 6.16 -2.16 2.42
C PHE A 101 6.51 -1.07 3.42
N THR A 102 5.88 -1.09 4.59
CA THR A 102 6.15 -0.09 5.64
C THR A 102 7.17 -0.63 6.64
N PHE A 103 8.15 0.19 6.99
CA PHE A 103 9.14 -0.20 7.98
C PHE A 103 8.54 -0.37 9.38
N LEU A 104 7.35 0.18 9.64
CA LEU A 104 6.56 -0.11 10.83
C LEU A 104 6.40 -1.62 11.07
N SER A 105 6.20 -2.44 10.04
CA SER A 105 6.08 -3.90 10.18
C SER A 105 7.31 -4.55 10.82
N CYS A 106 8.49 -3.90 10.72
CA CYS A 106 9.74 -4.33 11.34
C CYS A 106 10.00 -3.78 12.75
N MET A 107 9.17 -2.87 13.23
CA MET A 107 9.38 -2.23 14.52
C MET A 107 8.86 -3.08 15.68
N PRO A 108 9.44 -2.96 16.89
CA PRO A 108 8.94 -3.63 18.09
C PRO A 108 7.48 -3.34 18.45
N THR A 109 6.93 -2.23 17.96
CA THR A 109 5.54 -1.82 18.18
C THR A 109 4.52 -2.61 17.34
N LYS A 110 4.97 -3.32 16.28
CA LYS A 110 4.11 -4.07 15.36
C LYS A 110 4.57 -5.52 15.17
N GLN A 111 5.88 -5.73 14.96
CA GLN A 111 6.55 -7.04 14.87
C GLN A 111 5.90 -8.06 13.92
N THR A 112 5.35 -7.61 12.79
CA THR A 112 4.74 -8.52 11.79
C THR A 112 5.74 -9.06 10.77
N MET A 113 6.95 -8.49 10.69
CA MET A 113 7.95 -8.86 9.68
C MET A 113 9.37 -8.53 10.16
N SER A 114 10.38 -9.34 9.82
CA SER A 114 11.78 -8.94 9.97
C SER A 114 12.32 -8.24 8.70
N PRO A 115 13.35 -7.38 8.78
CA PRO A 115 13.95 -6.76 7.59
C PRO A 115 14.42 -7.77 6.54
N ARG A 116 14.87 -8.96 6.98
CA ARG A 116 15.23 -10.07 6.10
C ARG A 116 14.04 -10.59 5.30
N ILE A 117 12.91 -10.84 5.97
CA ILE A 117 11.68 -11.27 5.30
C ILE A 117 11.17 -10.16 4.36
N MET A 118 11.23 -8.89 4.75
CA MET A 118 10.88 -7.76 3.88
C MET A 118 11.69 -7.79 2.58
N SER A 119 13.01 -7.92 2.70
CA SER A 119 13.92 -8.01 1.55
C SER A 119 13.55 -9.18 0.64
N GLU A 120 13.31 -10.36 1.21
CA GLU A 120 12.91 -11.55 0.44
C GLU A 120 11.58 -11.37 -0.30
N GLN A 121 10.55 -10.80 0.35
CA GLN A 121 9.26 -10.57 -0.30
C GLN A 121 9.36 -9.55 -1.44
N ILE A 122 10.09 -8.44 -1.22
CA ILE A 122 10.31 -7.41 -2.23
C ILE A 122 11.03 -7.98 -3.45
N LEU A 123 12.11 -8.74 -3.23
CA LEU A 123 12.86 -9.37 -4.33
C LEU A 123 12.01 -10.38 -5.10
N ARG A 124 11.13 -11.11 -4.40
CA ARG A 124 10.24 -12.10 -5.02
C ARG A 124 9.14 -11.44 -5.88
N LEU A 125 8.56 -10.33 -5.43
CA LEU A 125 7.55 -9.57 -6.21
C LEU A 125 8.17 -8.79 -7.39
N GLY A 126 9.39 -8.29 -7.20
CA GLY A 126 10.08 -7.38 -8.10
C GLY A 126 10.26 -6.01 -7.48
N VAL A 127 11.51 -5.56 -7.37
CA VAL A 127 11.89 -4.29 -6.74
C VAL A 127 11.23 -3.09 -7.44
N GLU A 128 11.07 -3.16 -8.75
CA GLU A 128 10.43 -2.15 -9.60
C GLU A 128 8.93 -1.99 -9.37
N LYS A 129 8.30 -2.96 -8.70
CA LYS A 129 6.87 -2.94 -8.34
C LYS A 129 6.62 -2.62 -6.88
N CYS A 130 7.68 -2.37 -6.10
CA CYS A 130 7.58 -2.17 -4.65
C CYS A 130 7.98 -0.75 -4.23
N LEU A 131 7.49 -0.34 -3.07
CA LEU A 131 7.90 0.88 -2.38
C LEU A 131 8.29 0.52 -0.95
N VAL A 132 9.24 1.27 -0.39
CA VAL A 132 9.49 1.24 1.05
C VAL A 132 9.16 2.59 1.64
N THR A 133 8.22 2.60 2.57
CA THR A 133 7.83 3.78 3.37
C THR A 133 8.00 3.45 4.85
N THR A 134 7.76 4.40 5.75
CA THR A 134 7.91 4.15 7.19
C THR A 134 6.61 3.79 7.86
N ASP A 135 5.50 4.43 7.47
CA ASP A 135 4.25 4.49 8.25
C ASP A 135 4.48 4.91 9.72
N PHE A 136 5.43 5.83 9.91
CA PHE A 136 5.72 6.44 11.20
C PHE A 136 4.95 7.76 11.38
N GLY A 137 5.07 8.37 12.55
CA GLY A 137 4.35 9.59 12.95
C GLY A 137 3.51 9.38 14.20
N GLN A 138 3.37 8.12 14.65
CA GLN A 138 2.85 7.80 15.96
C GLN A 138 3.92 8.09 17.02
N TRP A 139 3.51 8.58 18.19
CA TRP A 139 4.42 9.00 19.26
C TRP A 139 5.33 7.88 19.81
N THR A 140 4.95 6.61 19.61
CA THR A 140 5.70 5.43 20.05
C THR A 140 6.86 5.05 19.13
N ASN A 141 6.88 5.57 17.90
CA ASN A 141 7.89 5.27 16.90
C ASN A 141 8.86 6.46 16.74
N PRO A 142 10.10 6.24 16.26
CA PRO A 142 11.00 7.32 15.91
C PRO A 142 10.37 8.31 14.90
N PRO A 143 10.91 9.52 14.77
CA PRO A 143 10.51 10.44 13.70
C PRO A 143 10.62 9.77 12.31
N PRO A 144 9.72 10.06 11.36
CA PRO A 144 9.71 9.40 10.05
C PRO A 144 11.04 9.49 9.29
N ALA A 145 11.77 10.61 9.42
CA ALA A 145 13.09 10.75 8.80
C ALA A 145 14.12 9.76 9.36
N GLU A 146 14.09 9.51 10.67
CA GLU A 146 14.93 8.50 11.31
C GLU A 146 14.47 7.09 10.93
N GLY A 147 13.16 6.84 10.89
CA GLY A 147 12.59 5.59 10.41
C GLY A 147 13.07 5.21 9.00
N MET A 148 13.19 6.19 8.09
CA MET A 148 13.70 5.94 6.75
C MET A 148 15.19 5.58 6.76
N ARG A 149 16.00 6.22 7.62
CA ARG A 149 17.41 5.85 7.80
C ARG A 149 17.55 4.42 8.32
N MET A 150 16.71 4.04 9.29
CA MET A 150 16.66 2.68 9.84
C MET A 150 16.26 1.66 8.78
N ALA A 151 15.23 1.95 7.97
CA ALA A 151 14.79 1.08 6.87
C ALA A 151 15.90 0.84 5.86
N VAL A 152 16.58 1.90 5.42
CA VAL A 152 17.72 1.81 4.50
C VAL A 152 18.85 0.96 5.09
N ALA A 153 19.25 1.23 6.33
CA ALA A 153 20.32 0.46 6.99
C ALA A 153 19.95 -1.02 7.14
N ALA A 154 18.72 -1.32 7.56
CA ALA A 154 18.26 -2.68 7.77
C ALA A 154 18.13 -3.51 6.47
N LEU A 155 17.71 -2.87 5.37
CA LEU A 155 17.65 -3.54 4.05
C LEU A 155 19.05 -3.83 3.51
N LEU A 156 19.99 -2.89 3.66
CA LEU A 156 21.39 -3.09 3.28
C LEU A 156 22.03 -4.22 4.12
N ASP A 157 21.80 -4.24 5.44
CA ASP A 157 22.27 -5.30 6.34
C ASP A 157 21.64 -6.67 6.00
N SER A 158 20.40 -6.66 5.49
CA SER A 158 19.72 -7.85 4.97
C SER A 158 20.24 -8.30 3.59
N GLY A 159 21.30 -7.67 3.07
CA GLY A 159 21.97 -8.04 1.83
C GLY A 159 21.38 -7.42 0.56
N MET A 160 20.46 -6.47 0.66
CA MET A 160 19.94 -5.77 -0.50
C MET A 160 20.99 -4.82 -1.08
N SER A 161 21.12 -4.76 -2.41
CA SER A 161 22.06 -3.84 -3.07
C SER A 161 21.65 -2.38 -2.88
N VAL A 162 22.63 -1.47 -2.91
CA VAL A 162 22.40 -0.02 -2.86
C VAL A 162 21.44 0.44 -3.96
N ASP A 163 21.57 -0.12 -5.17
CA ASP A 163 20.70 0.22 -6.30
C ASP A 163 19.25 -0.22 -6.08
N ASN A 164 19.03 -1.40 -5.50
CA ASN A 164 17.69 -1.87 -5.16
C ASN A 164 17.07 -1.00 -4.06
N VAL A 165 17.82 -0.68 -3.00
CA VAL A 165 17.35 0.21 -1.94
C VAL A 165 17.02 1.60 -2.51
N ALA A 166 17.89 2.17 -3.35
CA ALA A 166 17.63 3.44 -4.03
C ALA A 166 16.39 3.35 -4.93
N THR A 167 16.13 2.20 -5.56
CA THR A 167 14.93 2.00 -6.36
C THR A 167 13.67 2.09 -5.51
N LEU A 168 13.64 1.44 -4.36
CA LEU A 168 12.49 1.39 -3.45
C LEU A 168 12.15 2.73 -2.79
N VAL A 169 13.17 3.48 -2.35
CA VAL A 169 12.95 4.70 -1.53
C VAL A 169 13.08 6.00 -2.31
N LYS A 170 13.60 5.96 -3.55
CA LYS A 170 13.86 7.15 -4.36
C LYS A 170 13.31 7.04 -5.78
N HIS A 171 13.66 6.01 -6.55
CA HIS A 171 13.32 5.98 -7.97
C HIS A 171 11.85 5.65 -8.22
N ASN A 172 11.29 4.63 -7.56
CA ASN A 172 9.88 4.30 -7.69
C ASN A 172 8.98 5.42 -7.13
N PRO A 173 9.21 5.97 -5.92
CA PRO A 173 8.46 7.14 -5.45
C PRO A 173 8.50 8.32 -6.43
N LYS A 174 9.66 8.61 -7.04
CA LYS A 174 9.78 9.68 -8.05
C LYS A 174 8.90 9.44 -9.28
N LYS A 175 8.73 8.18 -9.72
CA LYS A 175 7.82 7.84 -10.83
C LYS A 175 6.35 8.00 -10.46
N ILE A 176 6.02 7.99 -9.16
CA ILE A 176 4.64 8.10 -8.70
C ILE A 176 4.19 9.56 -8.56
N ILE A 177 5.10 10.43 -8.12
CA ILE A 177 4.76 11.84 -7.84
C ILE A 177 5.00 12.79 -9.02
N ASN A 178 5.69 12.33 -10.06
CA ASN A 178 5.94 13.08 -11.30
C ASN A 178 4.92 12.72 -12.37
#